data_AF-A0A7X7TVT6-F1
#
_entry.id   AF-A0A7X7TVT6-F1
#
_cell.length_a   1.000
_cell.length_b   1.000
_cell.length_c   1.000
_cell.angle_alpha   90.00
_cell.angle_beta   90.00
_cell.angle_gamma   90.00
#
_symmetry.space_group_name_H-M   'P 1'
#
loop_
_entity.id
_entity.type
_entity.pdbx_description
1 polymer ?
#
loop_
_entity_poly.entity_id
_entity_poly.type
_entity_poly.pdbx_seq_one_letter_code
_entity_poly.pdbx_strand_id
1 'polypeptide(L)'
;MKIFFMIVGTFLYSQNTSVQRPEPDKVMKTIESITLSEEQSSELLDDLNKNLKKFDSKEKKYKKKIKEKEDIEREIEELKNELTEINKNVTLIIKSHLSEEQLKQFDDIIKKQKEKLNSTKTDAVKKQEITDDSAKKVEENKDTDTVSPFNVYFP
;
A
#
# COMPACT_ATOMS: atom_id res chain seq x y z
N MET A 1 -20.91 7.31 32.61
CA MET A 1 -19.70 7.54 31.78
C MET A 1 -19.63 6.44 30.74
N LYS A 2 -19.72 6.78 29.46
CA LYS A 2 -19.60 5.84 28.34
C LYS A 2 -18.41 6.27 27.51
N ILE A 3 -17.34 5.48 27.50
CA ILE A 3 -16.21 5.67 26.60
C ILE A 3 -16.52 4.82 25.38
N PHE A 4 -16.98 5.47 24.31
CA PHE A 4 -17.02 4.89 22.98
C PHE A 4 -15.59 4.85 22.45
N PHE A 5 -14.99 3.66 22.45
CA PHE A 5 -13.73 3.43 21.74
C PHE A 5 -13.98 3.59 20.23
N MET A 6 -13.49 4.70 19.71
CA MET A 6 -13.39 5.00 18.28
C MET A 6 -12.32 4.11 17.66
N ILE A 7 -12.66 2.84 17.37
CA ILE A 7 -11.88 1.99 16.48
C ILE A 7 -12.28 2.37 15.05
N VAL A 8 -11.72 3.48 14.55
CA VAL A 8 -11.80 3.90 13.13
C VAL A 8 -10.36 4.08 12.61
N GLY A 9 -9.46 3.18 13.01
CA GLY A 9 -8.03 3.31 12.72
C GLY A 9 -7.49 2.46 11.57
N THR A 10 -8.19 1.40 11.16
CA THR A 10 -7.62 0.40 10.23
C THR A 10 -8.57 -0.11 9.14
N PHE A 11 -9.75 0.49 8.99
CA PHE A 11 -10.70 0.14 7.91
C PHE A 11 -10.64 1.10 6.71
N LEU A 12 -9.52 1.81 6.50
CA LEU A 12 -9.38 2.81 5.44
C LEU A 12 -8.38 2.47 4.33
N TYR A 13 -7.74 1.28 4.36
CA TYR A 13 -6.76 0.92 3.32
C TYR A 13 -7.28 0.05 2.16
N SER A 14 -8.59 -0.23 2.09
CA SER A 14 -9.18 -0.81 0.87
C SER A 14 -10.67 -0.49 0.69
N GLN A 15 -11.10 0.74 0.97
CA GLN A 15 -12.38 1.15 0.38
C GLN A 15 -12.17 1.27 -1.13
N ASN A 16 -12.60 0.21 -1.83
CA ASN A 16 -13.18 0.26 -3.16
C ASN A 16 -14.06 1.52 -3.23
N THR A 17 -13.47 2.64 -3.59
CA THR A 17 -14.16 3.91 -3.78
C THR A 17 -14.85 3.83 -5.13
N SER A 18 -15.84 2.94 -5.23
CA SER A 18 -16.72 2.91 -6.37
C SER A 18 -17.46 4.25 -6.37
N VAL A 19 -17.18 5.06 -7.38
CA VAL A 19 -17.92 6.32 -7.58
C VAL A 19 -19.39 5.96 -7.70
N GLN A 20 -20.23 6.49 -6.79
CA GLN A 20 -21.64 6.15 -6.77
C GLN A 20 -22.33 6.68 -8.03
N ARG A 21 -23.02 5.78 -8.74
CA ARG A 21 -23.79 6.13 -9.92
C ARG A 21 -25.01 6.98 -9.53
N PRO A 22 -25.21 8.17 -10.14
CA PRO A 22 -26.41 8.97 -9.88
C PRO A 22 -27.65 8.28 -10.47
N GLU A 23 -28.79 8.38 -9.78
CA GLU A 23 -30.08 7.88 -10.26
C GLU A 23 -30.97 9.08 -10.61
N PRO A 24 -31.33 9.30 -11.89
CA PRO A 24 -32.11 10.46 -12.32
C PRO A 24 -33.39 10.65 -11.50
N ASP A 25 -34.12 9.58 -11.19
CA ASP A 25 -35.36 9.64 -10.42
C ASP A 25 -35.13 10.12 -8.98
N LYS A 26 -34.01 9.75 -8.35
CA LYS A 26 -33.63 10.25 -7.01
C LYS A 26 -33.23 11.72 -7.05
N VAL A 27 -32.55 12.14 -8.12
CA VAL A 27 -32.19 13.55 -8.32
C VAL A 27 -33.46 14.38 -8.51
N MET A 28 -34.40 13.93 -9.35
CA MET A 28 -35.68 14.59 -9.56
C MET A 28 -36.49 14.68 -8.25
N LYS A 29 -36.55 13.59 -7.47
CA LYS A 29 -37.15 13.58 -6.13
C LYS A 29 -36.55 14.61 -5.17
N THR A 30 -35.25 14.85 -5.27
CA THR A 30 -34.55 15.82 -4.41
C THR A 30 -34.97 17.26 -4.71
N ILE A 31 -35.37 17.52 -5.96
CA ILE A 31 -35.80 18.85 -6.42
C ILE A 31 -37.32 18.97 -6.57
N GLU A 32 -38.10 17.99 -6.11
CA GLU A 32 -39.58 17.99 -6.19
C GLU A 32 -40.21 19.21 -5.51
N SER A 33 -39.54 19.84 -4.55
CA SER A 33 -39.99 21.08 -3.91
C SER A 33 -39.89 22.31 -4.82
N ILE A 34 -39.24 22.19 -5.98
CA ILE A 34 -39.12 23.25 -6.99
C ILE A 34 -40.22 23.05 -8.01
N THR A 35 -41.08 24.06 -8.18
CA THR A 35 -42.11 24.04 -9.22
C THR A 35 -41.45 24.21 -10.60
N LEU A 36 -41.34 23.11 -11.33
CA LEU A 36 -40.89 23.07 -12.73
C LEU A 36 -42.09 23.02 -13.67
N SER A 37 -42.00 23.65 -14.84
CA SER A 37 -42.95 23.39 -15.92
C SER A 37 -42.76 21.96 -16.47
N GLU A 38 -43.78 21.42 -17.17
CA GLU A 38 -43.66 20.11 -17.82
C GLU A 38 -42.48 20.07 -18.81
N GLU A 39 -42.29 21.16 -19.55
CA GLU A 39 -41.21 21.32 -20.53
C GLU A 39 -39.83 21.31 -19.84
N GLN A 40 -39.67 22.06 -18.74
CA GLN A 40 -38.44 22.08 -17.95
C GLN A 40 -38.14 20.70 -17.31
N SER A 41 -39.16 20.02 -16.81
CA SER A 41 -39.00 18.70 -16.22
C SER A 41 -38.55 17.67 -17.26
N SER A 42 -39.11 17.73 -18.48
CA SER A 42 -38.73 16.85 -19.58
C SER A 42 -37.30 17.10 -20.04
N GLU A 43 -36.92 18.35 -20.28
CA GLU A 43 -35.56 18.73 -20.70
C GLU A 43 -34.51 18.32 -19.66
N LEU A 44 -34.79 18.56 -18.37
CA LEU A 44 -33.89 18.19 -17.28
C LEU A 44 -33.69 16.68 -17.21
N LEU A 45 -34.76 15.90 -17.33
CA LEU A 45 -34.68 14.43 -17.30
C LEU A 45 -33.88 13.89 -18.48
N ASP A 46 -34.04 14.47 -19.67
CA ASP A 46 -33.23 14.14 -20.84
C ASP A 46 -31.74 14.45 -20.63
N ASP A 47 -31.42 15.61 -20.05
CA ASP A 47 -30.03 15.99 -19.79
C ASP A 47 -29.39 15.17 -18.68
N LEU A 48 -30.13 14.83 -17.63
CA LEU A 48 -29.70 13.88 -16.60
C LEU A 48 -29.39 12.51 -17.22
N ASN A 49 -30.25 12.02 -18.12
CA ASN A 49 -30.04 10.76 -18.83
C ASN A 49 -28.83 10.81 -19.78
N LYS A 50 -28.62 11.92 -20.50
CA LYS A 50 -27.41 12.11 -21.32
C LYS A 50 -26.15 12.11 -20.46
N ASN A 51 -26.19 12.76 -19.29
CA ASN A 51 -25.07 12.76 -18.36
C ASN A 51 -24.81 11.37 -17.78
N LEU A 52 -25.86 10.61 -17.47
CA LEU A 52 -25.76 9.24 -16.99
C LEU A 52 -25.04 8.32 -17.98
N LYS A 53 -25.34 8.45 -19.29
CA LYS A 53 -24.62 7.72 -20.34
C LYS A 53 -23.12 8.07 -20.37
N LYS A 54 -22.77 9.34 -20.15
CA LYS A 54 -21.37 9.78 -20.05
C LYS A 54 -20.70 9.20 -18.80
N PHE A 55 -21.41 9.19 -17.67
CA PHE A 55 -20.97 8.56 -16.43
C PHE A 55 -20.67 7.08 -16.65
N ASP A 56 -21.62 6.30 -17.19
CA ASP A 56 -21.48 4.85 -17.41
C ASP A 56 -20.28 4.53 -18.32
N SER A 57 -20.07 5.34 -19.37
CA SER A 57 -18.91 5.23 -20.26
C SER A 57 -17.57 5.47 -19.55
N LYS A 58 -17.51 6.48 -18.68
CA LYS A 58 -16.31 6.80 -17.90
C LYS A 58 -16.07 5.78 -16.79
N GLU A 59 -17.12 5.31 -16.13
CA GLU A 59 -17.06 4.28 -15.09
C GLU A 59 -16.50 2.96 -15.65
N LYS A 60 -16.91 2.56 -16.87
CA LYS A 60 -16.34 1.39 -17.55
C LYS A 60 -14.83 1.54 -17.79
N LYS A 61 -14.37 2.73 -18.21
CA LYS A 61 -12.94 3.02 -18.39
C LYS A 61 -12.19 3.01 -17.05
N TYR A 62 -12.79 3.58 -16.01
CA TYR A 62 -12.26 3.58 -14.65
C TYR A 62 -12.06 2.14 -14.13
N LYS A 63 -13.10 1.30 -14.21
CA LYS A 63 -13.03 -0.12 -13.81
C LYS A 63 -11.93 -0.89 -14.57
N LYS A 64 -11.75 -0.64 -15.88
CA LYS A 64 -10.66 -1.22 -16.66
C LYS A 64 -9.29 -0.78 -16.15
N LYS A 65 -9.13 0.51 -15.85
CA LYS A 65 -7.88 1.07 -15.34
C LYS A 65 -7.53 0.59 -13.93
N ILE A 66 -8.52 0.34 -13.08
CA ILE A 66 -8.31 -0.28 -11.76
C ILE A 66 -7.76 -1.71 -11.92
N LYS A 67 -8.32 -2.53 -12.81
CA LYS A 67 -7.78 -3.87 -13.08
C LYS A 67 -6.35 -3.82 -13.61
N GLU A 68 -6.08 -2.94 -14.58
CA GLU A 68 -4.72 -2.72 -15.10
C GLU A 68 -3.74 -2.31 -13.98
N LYS A 69 -4.19 -1.50 -13.01
CA LYS A 69 -3.39 -1.12 -11.84
C LYS A 69 -3.08 -2.32 -10.95
N GLU A 70 -4.07 -3.17 -10.66
CA GLU A 70 -3.89 -4.38 -9.85
C GLU A 70 -2.93 -5.38 -10.51
N ASP A 71 -2.98 -5.52 -11.84
CA ASP A 71 -2.05 -6.37 -12.59
C ASP A 71 -0.62 -5.81 -12.52
N ILE A 72 -0.45 -4.50 -12.73
CA ILE A 72 0.86 -3.82 -12.58
C ILE A 72 1.40 -3.95 -11.15
N GLU A 73 0.57 -3.81 -10.13
CA GLU A 73 0.99 -3.96 -8.73
C GLU A 73 1.50 -5.37 -8.45
N ARG A 74 0.89 -6.40 -9.06
CA ARG A 74 1.38 -7.79 -8.96
C ARG A 74 2.73 -7.96 -9.66
N GLU A 75 2.87 -7.45 -10.88
CA GLU A 75 4.13 -7.51 -11.63
C GLU A 75 5.27 -6.83 -10.87
N ILE A 76 5.00 -5.69 -10.23
CA ILE A 76 5.98 -4.98 -9.39
C ILE A 76 6.42 -5.85 -8.22
N GLU A 77 5.50 -6.53 -7.52
CA GLU A 77 5.87 -7.38 -6.39
C GLU A 77 6.64 -8.63 -6.84
N GLU A 78 6.29 -9.22 -7.98
CA GLU A 78 7.05 -10.32 -8.59
C GLU A 78 8.49 -9.88 -8.91
N LEU A 79 8.66 -8.75 -9.61
CA LEU A 79 9.99 -8.19 -9.93
C LEU A 79 10.79 -7.87 -8.66
N LYS A 80 10.14 -7.33 -7.63
CA LYS A 80 10.79 -7.05 -6.35
C LYS A 80 11.27 -8.33 -5.66
N ASN A 81 10.51 -9.41 -5.73
CA ASN A 81 10.94 -10.71 -5.22
C ASN A 81 12.15 -11.25 -6.01
N GLU A 82 12.11 -11.18 -7.34
CA GLU A 82 13.23 -11.58 -8.20
C GLU A 82 14.51 -10.79 -7.89
N LEU A 83 14.42 -9.46 -7.79
CA LEU A 83 15.54 -8.59 -7.42
C LEU A 83 16.09 -8.93 -6.03
N THR A 84 15.20 -9.26 -5.08
CA THR A 84 15.59 -9.67 -3.73
C THR A 84 16.37 -10.99 -3.76
N GLU A 85 15.93 -11.97 -4.53
CA GLU A 85 16.64 -13.24 -4.70
C GLU A 85 18.02 -13.04 -5.37
N ILE A 86 18.10 -12.20 -6.40
CA ILE A 86 19.39 -11.83 -7.02
C ILE A 86 20.32 -11.19 -5.97
N ASN A 87 19.82 -10.28 -5.15
CA ASN A 87 20.60 -9.59 -4.11
C ASN A 87 21.06 -10.52 -2.98
N LYS A 88 20.28 -11.56 -2.63
CA LYS A 88 20.70 -12.61 -1.70
C LYS A 88 21.93 -13.35 -2.22
N ASN A 89 21.96 -13.61 -3.53
CA ASN A 89 23.04 -14.36 -4.16
C ASN A 89 24.36 -13.57 -4.26
N VAL A 90 24.34 -12.24 -4.21
CA VAL A 90 25.55 -11.40 -4.29
C VAL A 90 26.59 -11.81 -3.24
N THR A 91 26.16 -12.09 -2.01
CA THR A 91 27.08 -12.52 -0.94
C THR A 91 27.74 -13.86 -1.27
N LEU A 92 27.00 -14.80 -1.85
CA LEU A 92 27.53 -16.11 -2.26
C LEU A 92 28.52 -15.98 -3.42
N ILE A 93 28.23 -15.12 -4.39
CA ILE A 93 29.12 -14.82 -5.52
C ILE A 93 30.44 -14.23 -5.03
N ILE A 94 30.41 -13.29 -4.07
CA ILE A 94 31.64 -12.74 -3.51
C ILE A 94 32.43 -13.85 -2.81
N LYS A 95 31.77 -14.64 -1.95
CA LYS A 95 32.41 -15.74 -1.23
C LYS A 95 33.09 -16.77 -2.15
N SER A 96 32.51 -17.06 -3.32
CA SER A 96 33.10 -18.04 -4.24
C SER A 96 34.43 -17.61 -4.88
N HIS A 97 34.80 -16.34 -4.78
CA HIS A 97 36.04 -15.79 -5.36
C HIS A 97 37.11 -15.43 -4.31
N LEU A 98 36.83 -15.64 -3.02
CA LEU A 98 37.75 -15.31 -1.93
C LEU A 98 38.52 -16.54 -1.46
N SER A 99 39.78 -16.33 -1.05
CA SER A 99 40.55 -17.36 -0.34
C SER A 99 40.03 -17.54 1.10
N GLU A 100 40.44 -18.62 1.77
CA GLU A 100 40.02 -18.89 3.16
C GLU A 100 40.36 -17.76 4.14
N GLU A 101 41.52 -17.12 3.98
CA GLU A 101 41.90 -15.97 4.81
C GLU A 101 41.05 -14.73 4.52
N GLN A 102 40.71 -14.49 3.25
CA GLN A 102 39.85 -13.38 2.83
C GLN A 102 38.39 -13.58 3.22
N LEU A 103 37.91 -14.83 3.23
CA LEU A 103 36.57 -15.19 3.70
C LEU A 103 36.34 -14.81 5.16
N LYS A 104 37.33 -15.08 6.03
CA LYS A 104 37.26 -14.69 7.45
C LYS A 104 37.14 -13.17 7.61
N GLN A 105 37.94 -12.41 6.86
CA GLN A 105 37.87 -10.94 6.89
C GLN A 105 36.53 -10.42 6.36
N PHE A 106 35.99 -11.06 5.32
CA PHE A 106 34.70 -10.70 4.73
C PHE A 106 33.53 -10.99 5.67
N ASP A 107 33.53 -12.13 6.35
CA ASP A 107 32.51 -12.48 7.35
C ASP A 107 32.55 -11.51 8.55
N ASP A 108 33.74 -11.08 8.99
CA ASP A 108 33.88 -10.06 10.03
C ASP A 108 33.34 -8.69 9.61
N ILE A 109 33.53 -8.30 8.33
CA ILE A 109 32.96 -7.06 7.77
C ILE A 109 31.43 -7.13 7.77
N ILE A 110 30.86 -8.24 7.31
CA ILE A 110 29.40 -8.46 7.28
C ILE A 110 28.82 -8.40 8.69
N LYS A 111 29.47 -9.06 9.67
CA LYS A 111 29.03 -9.07 11.06
C LYS A 111 28.98 -7.66 11.66
N LYS A 112 30.04 -6.87 11.47
CA LYS A 112 30.12 -5.47 11.93
C LYS A 112 29.03 -4.59 11.27
N GLN A 113 28.68 -4.84 10.02
CA GLN A 113 27.61 -4.12 9.34
C GLN A 113 26.24 -4.46 9.92
N LYS A 114 25.95 -5.75 10.16
CA LYS A 114 24.69 -6.19 10.80
C LYS A 114 24.52 -5.58 12.19
N GLU A 115 25.60 -5.52 12.98
CA GLU A 115 25.58 -4.90 14.32
C GLU A 115 25.26 -3.40 14.26
N LYS A 116 25.84 -2.65 13.30
CA LYS A 116 25.52 -1.22 13.08
C LYS A 116 24.07 -0.98 12.64
N LEU A 117 23.50 -1.85 11.82
CA LEU A 117 22.08 -1.76 11.42
C LEU A 117 21.15 -2.01 12.60
N ASN A 118 21.47 -2.99 13.44
CA ASN A 118 20.66 -3.32 14.61
C ASN A 118 20.74 -2.21 15.67
N SER A 119 21.91 -1.60 15.89
CA SER A 119 22.02 -0.44 16.80
C SER A 119 21.21 0.76 16.33
N THR A 120 21.20 1.03 15.02
CA THR A 120 20.47 2.17 14.43
C THR A 120 18.94 1.97 14.47
N LYS A 121 18.45 0.74 14.30
CA LYS A 121 17.02 0.42 14.49
C LYS A 121 16.58 0.58 15.96
N THR A 122 17.46 0.29 16.91
CA THR A 122 17.16 0.44 18.35
C THR A 122 17.06 1.92 18.76
N ASP A 123 17.83 2.81 18.13
CA ASP A 123 17.76 4.26 18.36
C ASP A 123 16.53 4.93 17.70
N ALA A 124 16.04 4.39 16.58
CA ALA A 124 14.79 4.85 15.97
C ALA A 124 13.56 4.46 16.82
N VAL A 125 13.57 3.27 17.44
CA VAL A 125 12.50 2.82 18.34
C VAL A 125 12.51 3.61 19.67
N LYS A 126 13.68 3.93 20.23
CA LYS A 126 13.77 4.76 21.45
C LYS A 126 13.27 6.19 21.29
N LYS A 127 13.22 6.73 20.06
CA LYS A 127 12.57 8.04 19.81
C LYS A 127 11.04 7.98 19.76
N GLN A 128 10.44 6.81 19.55
CA GLN A 128 8.98 6.62 19.65
C GLN A 128 8.52 6.12 21.01
N GLU A 129 9.37 5.42 21.77
CA GLU A 129 9.04 4.83 23.08
C GLU A 129 8.94 5.85 24.24
N ILE A 130 9.17 7.15 23.99
CA ILE A 130 8.90 8.21 24.99
C ILE A 130 7.42 8.68 24.91
N THR A 131 6.64 8.22 23.93
CA THR A 131 5.25 8.69 23.74
C THR A 131 4.14 7.65 23.75
N ASP A 132 4.40 6.37 24.03
CA ASP A 132 3.28 5.48 24.39
C ASP A 132 3.75 4.22 25.12
N ASP A 133 3.63 4.27 26.44
CA ASP A 133 3.67 3.10 27.31
C ASP A 133 2.31 2.41 27.21
N SER A 134 2.17 1.43 26.31
CA SER A 134 1.25 0.30 26.53
C SER A 134 1.40 -0.84 25.53
N ALA A 135 1.52 -2.04 26.12
CA ALA A 135 1.26 -3.36 25.53
C ALA A 135 2.31 -3.95 24.57
N LYS A 136 3.35 -4.53 25.16
CA LYS A 136 4.08 -5.67 24.59
C LYS A 136 3.11 -6.77 24.14
N LYS A 137 3.10 -7.06 22.84
CA LYS A 137 2.98 -8.43 22.33
C LYS A 137 4.19 -8.67 21.45
N VAL A 138 5.11 -9.48 21.98
CA VAL A 138 6.31 -9.96 21.28
C VAL A 138 5.83 -11.01 20.28
N GLU A 139 5.70 -10.63 19.01
CA GLU A 139 5.81 -11.60 17.93
C GLU A 139 7.30 -11.80 17.64
N GLU A 140 7.77 -12.95 18.06
CA GLU A 140 9.10 -13.49 17.81
C GLU A 140 9.23 -13.75 16.29
N ASN A 141 9.62 -12.73 15.52
CA ASN A 141 9.99 -12.91 14.12
C ASN A 141 11.33 -13.65 14.04
N LYS A 142 11.25 -14.98 14.05
CA LYS A 142 12.29 -15.89 13.57
C LYS A 142 12.36 -15.75 12.05
N ASP A 143 13.23 -14.87 11.56
CA ASP A 143 13.84 -14.95 10.23
C ASP A 143 14.92 -13.85 10.08
N THR A 144 16.03 -13.99 10.81
CA THR A 144 17.17 -13.05 10.70
C THR A 144 18.31 -13.57 9.82
N ASP A 145 18.19 -14.78 9.30
CA ASP A 145 19.31 -15.46 8.60
C ASP A 145 19.29 -15.30 7.07
N THR A 146 18.26 -14.71 6.49
CA THR A 146 18.09 -14.61 5.03
C THR A 146 18.32 -13.21 4.43
N VAL A 147 18.66 -12.21 5.26
CA VAL A 147 18.86 -10.84 4.80
C VAL A 147 20.32 -10.60 4.42
N SER A 148 20.56 -10.40 3.12
CA SER A 148 21.86 -10.00 2.57
C SER A 148 22.33 -8.70 3.22
N PRO A 149 23.58 -8.60 3.70
CA PRO A 149 24.11 -7.35 4.28
C PRO A 149 24.15 -6.20 3.26
N PHE A 150 24.01 -6.49 1.96
CA PHE A 150 23.95 -5.50 0.89
C PHE A 150 22.55 -4.94 0.63
N ASN A 151 21.49 -5.40 1.31
CA ASN A 151 20.15 -4.81 1.19
C ASN A 151 20.11 -3.31 1.53
N VAL A 152 21.12 -2.78 2.22
CA VAL A 152 21.25 -1.34 2.53
C VAL A 152 21.56 -0.50 1.28
N TYR A 153 22.18 -1.09 0.25
CA TYR A 153 22.57 -0.38 -0.97
C TYR A 153 21.51 -0.46 -2.09
N PHE A 154 20.49 -1.31 -1.90
CA PHE A 154 19.36 -1.48 -2.84
C PHE A 154 18.05 -1.56 -2.02
N PRO A 155 17.57 -0.42 -1.49
CA PRO A 155 16.32 -0.35 -0.73
C PRO A 155 15.08 -0.66 -1.58
#